data_AF-A0AAV1WD33-F1
#
_entry.id   AF-A0AAV1WD33-F1
#
_cell.length_a   1.000
_cell.length_b   1.000
_cell.length_c   1.000
_cell.angle_alpha   90.00
_cell.angle_beta   90.00
_cell.angle_gamma   90.00
#
_symmetry.space_group_name_H-M   'P 1'
#
loop_
_entity.id
_entity.type
_entity.pdbx_description
1 polymer ?
#
loop_
_entity_poly.entity_id
_entity_poly.type
_entity_poly.pdbx_seq_one_letter_code
_entity_poly.pdbx_strand_id
1 'polypeptide(L)'
;MKTLLLVVMLMALVAITLSATSSEPNGFVSQRYGRVVATSCDKYPKICDVKGSAGSDCCNNKCVKLSTDGSNCGKCGKKCSYGKICCEAMPRK
;
A
#
# COMPACT_ATOMS: atom_id res chain seq x y z
N MET A 1 -12.48 48.35 -0.79
CA MET A 1 -12.07 48.03 0.60
C MET A 1 -12.90 46.87 1.18
N LYS A 2 -14.22 47.04 1.40
CA LYS A 2 -15.09 46.02 2.03
C LYS A 2 -15.23 44.70 1.24
N THR A 3 -15.38 44.78 -0.09
CA THR A 3 -15.45 43.61 -0.98
C THR A 3 -14.12 42.85 -1.03
N LEU A 4 -13.00 43.56 -1.03
CA LEU A 4 -11.65 42.98 -0.99
C LEU A 4 -11.42 42.20 0.32
N LEU A 5 -11.87 42.76 1.46
CA LEU A 5 -11.78 42.07 2.76
C LEU A 5 -12.60 40.78 2.80
N LEU A 6 -13.80 40.77 2.21
CA LEU A 6 -14.65 39.58 2.14
C LEU A 6 -14.04 38.47 1.26
N VAL A 7 -13.42 38.83 0.14
CA VAL A 7 -12.76 37.84 -0.75
C VAL A 7 -11.53 37.22 -0.08
N VAL A 8 -10.73 38.00 0.65
CA VAL A 8 -9.56 37.48 1.39
C VAL A 8 -9.98 36.50 2.49
N MET A 9 -11.08 36.79 3.19
CA MET A 9 -11.62 35.88 4.22
C MET A 9 -12.14 34.56 3.63
N LEU A 10 -12.80 34.60 2.47
CA LEU A 10 -13.28 33.39 1.79
C LEU A 10 -12.13 32.49 1.31
N MET A 11 -11.06 33.07 0.76
CA MET A 11 -9.90 32.30 0.29
C MET A 11 -9.12 31.67 1.46
N ALA A 12 -9.04 32.34 2.61
CA ALA A 12 -8.44 31.78 3.83
C ALA A 12 -9.22 30.57 4.37
N LEU A 13 -10.55 30.61 4.31
CA LEU A 13 -11.41 29.49 4.72
C LEU A 13 -11.27 28.27 3.80
N VAL A 14 -11.11 28.49 2.49
CA VAL A 14 -10.88 27.39 1.51
C VAL A 14 -9.50 26.74 1.71
N ALA A 15 -8.47 27.51 2.08
CA ALA A 15 -7.14 26.94 2.36
C ALA A 15 -7.12 26.00 3.59
N ILE A 16 -7.97 26.26 4.59
CA ILE A 16 -8.05 25.44 5.81
C ILE A 16 -8.66 24.06 5.51
N THR A 17 -9.55 23.93 4.52
CA THR A 17 -10.20 22.65 4.21
C THR A 17 -9.37 21.72 3.31
N LEU A 18 -8.38 22.24 2.58
CA LEU A 18 -7.50 21.41 1.72
C LEU A 18 -6.35 20.70 2.47
N SER A 19 -6.13 21.02 3.75
CA SER A 19 -4.98 20.49 4.51
C SER A 19 -5.23 19.15 5.21
N ALA A 20 -6.40 18.54 5.02
CA ALA A 20 -6.76 17.26 5.62
C ALA A 20 -6.54 16.06 4.67
N THR A 21 -5.48 16.08 3.85
CA THR A 21 -5.01 14.83 3.23
C THR A 21 -4.27 14.06 4.31
N SER A 22 -4.87 12.94 4.71
CA SER A 22 -4.34 11.96 5.65
C SER A 22 -2.88 11.63 5.31
N SER A 23 -1.95 12.12 6.13
CA SER A 23 -0.63 11.54 6.21
C SER A 23 -0.80 10.14 6.79
N GLU A 24 -0.69 9.13 5.94
CA GLU A 24 -0.61 7.75 6.39
C GLU A 24 0.59 7.63 7.33
N PRO A 25 0.40 7.16 8.58
CA PRO A 25 1.52 6.97 9.48
C PRO A 25 2.43 5.88 8.92
N ASN A 26 3.66 6.26 8.61
CA ASN A 26 4.76 5.34 8.32
C ASN A 26 4.79 4.25 9.40
N GLY A 27 4.71 2.99 8.97
CA GLY A 27 4.48 1.83 9.82
C GLY A 27 5.42 1.74 11.01
N PHE A 28 4.92 2.08 12.19
CA PHE A 28 5.51 1.67 13.46
C PHE A 28 5.01 0.26 13.77
N VAL A 29 5.85 -0.74 13.54
CA VAL A 29 5.59 -2.12 13.97
C VAL A 29 5.62 -2.14 15.50
N SER A 30 4.44 -2.06 16.13
CA SER A 30 4.27 -2.33 17.56
C SER A 30 4.32 -3.85 17.75
N GLN A 31 5.53 -4.37 17.86
CA GLN A 31 5.82 -5.80 17.88
C GLN A 31 5.44 -6.40 19.24
N ARG A 32 4.20 -6.88 19.35
CA ARG A 32 3.81 -7.88 20.37
C ARG A 32 3.74 -9.30 19.80
N TYR A 33 4.66 -9.66 18.91
CA TYR A 33 5.06 -11.05 18.70
C TYR A 33 6.25 -11.32 19.63
N GLY A 34 5.95 -11.61 20.90
CA GLY A 34 6.91 -11.63 22.00
C GLY A 34 8.08 -12.61 21.81
N ARG A 35 9.17 -12.14 21.19
CA ARG A 35 10.47 -12.83 21.06
C ARG A 35 10.67 -13.70 19.82
N VAL A 36 10.08 -13.32 18.69
CA VAL A 36 10.67 -13.61 17.37
C VAL A 36 10.62 -12.33 16.55
N VAL A 37 11.79 -11.82 16.17
CA VAL A 37 11.91 -10.80 15.13
C VAL A 37 11.52 -11.50 13.82
N ALA A 38 10.21 -11.61 13.59
CA ALA A 38 9.63 -12.21 12.39
C ALA A 38 9.75 -11.22 11.24
N THR A 39 10.99 -10.99 10.78
CA THR A 39 11.31 -10.17 9.61
C THR A 39 11.17 -10.93 8.30
N SER A 40 11.06 -12.27 8.37
CA SER A 40 10.97 -13.16 7.21
C SER A 40 9.53 -13.65 7.01
N CYS A 41 8.94 -13.34 5.85
CA CYS A 41 7.62 -13.86 5.51
C CYS A 41 7.64 -15.36 5.18
N ASP A 42 8.80 -15.95 4.86
CA ASP A 42 8.91 -17.38 4.54
C ASP A 42 8.49 -18.26 5.74
N LYS A 43 8.81 -17.81 6.95
CA LYS A 43 8.43 -18.49 8.20
C LYS A 43 7.15 -17.92 8.82
N TYR A 44 6.85 -16.64 8.54
CA TYR A 44 5.72 -15.91 9.12
C TYR A 44 4.95 -15.15 8.04
N PRO A 45 4.19 -15.86 7.17
CA PRO A 45 3.51 -15.23 6.03
C PRO A 45 2.49 -14.15 6.45
N LYS A 46 1.99 -14.22 7.68
CA LYS A 46 1.07 -13.23 8.26
C LYS A 46 1.63 -11.83 8.40
N ILE A 47 2.94 -11.65 8.31
CA ILE A 47 3.58 -10.32 8.22
C ILE A 47 3.15 -9.57 6.95
N CYS A 48 2.75 -10.28 5.88
CA CYS A 48 2.34 -9.67 4.61
C CYS A 48 0.89 -9.18 4.62
N ASP A 49 0.05 -9.68 5.53
CA ASP A 49 -1.36 -9.28 5.65
C ASP A 49 -1.54 -7.92 6.36
N VAL A 50 -0.45 -7.31 6.87
CA VAL A 50 -0.52 -6.01 7.54
C VAL A 50 -0.80 -4.88 6.55
N LYS A 51 -1.61 -3.90 6.97
CA LYS A 51 -1.83 -2.68 6.20
C LYS A 51 -0.50 -1.95 6.00
N GLY A 52 -0.21 -1.56 4.75
CA GLY A 52 1.06 -0.94 4.35
C GLY A 52 2.14 -1.92 3.89
N SER A 53 1.89 -3.23 3.96
CA SER A 53 2.73 -4.23 3.28
C SER A 53 2.66 -4.05 1.76
N ALA A 54 3.77 -4.34 1.06
CA ALA A 54 3.85 -4.30 -0.40
C ALA A 54 2.94 -5.36 -1.09
N GLY A 55 2.43 -6.32 -0.33
CA GLY A 55 1.34 -7.20 -0.75
C GLY A 55 1.06 -8.30 0.26
N SER A 56 0.03 -9.09 0.00
CA SER A 56 -0.44 -10.17 0.89
C SER A 56 0.34 -11.47 0.74
N ASP A 57 1.09 -11.63 -0.35
CA ASP A 57 1.72 -12.89 -0.71
C ASP A 57 3.22 -12.84 -0.40
N CYS A 58 3.79 -13.93 0.12
CA CYS A 58 5.22 -14.01 0.38
C CYS A 58 5.97 -14.67 -0.78
N CYS A 59 6.96 -13.98 -1.35
CA CYS A 59 7.88 -14.51 -2.34
C CYS A 59 9.32 -14.15 -1.99
N ASN A 60 10.19 -15.14 -1.77
CA ASN A 60 11.61 -14.96 -1.47
C ASN A 60 11.87 -13.99 -0.30
N ASN A 61 11.22 -14.22 0.85
CA ASN A 61 11.23 -13.32 2.01
C ASN A 61 10.70 -11.90 1.79
N LYS A 62 10.02 -11.64 0.67
CA LYS A 62 9.40 -10.35 0.39
C LYS A 62 7.90 -10.49 0.24
N CYS A 63 7.18 -9.57 0.87
CA CYS A 63 5.76 -9.42 0.64
C CYS A 63 5.54 -8.75 -0.73
N VAL A 64 4.80 -9.41 -1.61
CA VAL A 64 4.46 -8.95 -2.95
C VAL A 64 2.97 -9.18 -3.19
N LYS A 65 2.44 -8.53 -4.22
CA LYS A 65 1.05 -8.71 -4.61
C LYS A 65 1.00 -9.47 -5.91
N LEU A 66 0.66 -10.76 -5.86
CA LEU A 66 0.68 -11.63 -7.05
C LEU A 66 -0.30 -11.16 -8.14
N SER A 67 -1.29 -10.34 -7.78
CA SER A 67 -2.27 -9.79 -8.72
C SER A 67 -1.77 -8.59 -9.51
N THR A 68 -0.64 -7.98 -9.13
CA THR A 68 -0.12 -6.75 -9.77
C THR A 68 1.37 -6.81 -10.07
N ASP A 69 2.12 -7.65 -9.37
CA ASP A 69 3.55 -7.82 -9.58
C ASP A 69 3.82 -8.59 -10.88
N GLY A 70 4.32 -7.87 -11.90
CA GLY A 70 4.63 -8.43 -13.22
C GLY A 70 5.68 -9.53 -13.22
N SER A 71 6.48 -9.66 -12.14
CA SER A 71 7.47 -10.74 -11.96
C SER A 71 6.95 -11.90 -11.12
N ASN A 72 5.82 -11.74 -10.44
CA ASN A 72 5.20 -12.73 -9.55
C ASN A 72 3.70 -12.93 -9.88
N CYS A 73 3.38 -12.89 -11.17
CA CYS A 73 2.06 -12.87 -11.79
C CYS A 73 1.25 -14.14 -11.41
N GLY A 74 0.41 -14.10 -10.38
CA GLY A 74 -0.39 -15.23 -9.87
C GLY A 74 0.39 -16.33 -9.11
N LYS A 75 1.71 -16.34 -9.18
CA LYS A 75 2.60 -17.18 -8.33
C LYS A 75 4.02 -16.60 -8.34
N CYS A 76 4.81 -16.89 -7.31
CA CYS A 76 6.19 -16.41 -7.21
C CYS A 76 7.04 -16.83 -8.42
N GLY A 77 7.82 -15.88 -8.95
CA GLY A 77 8.72 -16.06 -10.08
C GLY A 77 8.05 -16.19 -11.45
N LYS A 78 6.71 -16.12 -11.53
CA LYS A 78 6.02 -16.15 -12.82
C LYS A 78 5.99 -14.73 -13.41
N LYS A 79 6.78 -14.51 -14.45
CA LYS A 79 6.67 -13.28 -15.24
C LYS A 79 5.40 -13.30 -16.08
N CYS A 80 4.74 -12.16 -16.23
CA CYS A 80 3.66 -12.04 -17.20
C CYS A 80 4.23 -12.18 -18.62
N SER A 81 3.51 -12.83 -19.53
CA SER A 81 3.84 -12.82 -20.95
C SER A 81 3.80 -11.37 -21.48
N TYR A 82 4.68 -11.05 -22.42
CA TYR A 82 4.84 -9.69 -22.94
C TYR A 82 3.48 -9.11 -23.35
N GLY A 83 3.13 -7.94 -22.80
CA GLY A 83 1.89 -7.23 -23.10
C GLY A 83 0.64 -7.68 -22.32
N LYS A 84 0.75 -8.58 -21.34
CA LYS A 84 -0.40 -8.96 -20.47
C LYS A 84 -0.29 -8.39 -19.07
N ILE A 85 -1.41 -7.86 -18.56
CA ILE A 85 -1.55 -7.46 -17.16
C ILE A 85 -1.80 -8.72 -16.31
N CYS A 86 -1.28 -8.79 -15.08
CA CYS A 86 -1.51 -9.90 -14.14
C CYS A 86 -2.98 -10.32 -14.03
N CYS A 87 -3.90 -9.35 -14.14
CA CYS A 87 -5.35 -9.52 -14.06
C CYS A 87 -5.96 -10.25 -15.27
N GLU A 88 -5.34 -10.19 -16.45
CA GLU A 88 -5.86 -10.86 -17.66
C GLU A 88 -5.57 -12.35 -17.69
N ALA A 89 -4.71 -12.84 -16.79
CA ALA A 89 -4.26 -14.23 -16.78
C ALA A 89 -5.02 -15.14 -15.80
N MET A 90 -5.96 -14.64 -14.98
CA MET A 90 -6.65 -15.50 -14.01
C MET A 90 -8.06 -14.99 -13.63
N PRO A 91 -9.15 -15.71 -13.95
CA PRO A 91 -10.38 -15.60 -13.19
C PRO A 91 -10.15 -16.23 -11.82
N ARG A 92 -10.41 -15.48 -10.73
CA ARG A 92 -10.43 -16.03 -9.38
C ARG A 92 -11.54 -17.08 -9.33
N LYS A 93 -11.19 -18.36 -9.26
CA LYS A 93 -12.13 -19.44 -8.94
C LYS A 93 -12.20 -19.60 -7.43
#